data_AF-A0A059EAR1-F1
#
_entry.id   AF-A0A059EAR1-F1
#
_cell.length_a   1.000
_cell.length_b   1.000
_cell.length_c   1.000
_cell.angle_alpha   90.00
_cell.angle_beta   90.00
_cell.angle_gamma   90.00
#
_symmetry.space_group_name_H-M   'P 1'
#
loop_
_entity.id
_entity.type
_entity.pdbx_description
1 polymer ?
#
loop_
_entity_poly.entity_id
_entity_poly.type
_entity_poly.pdbx_seq_one_letter_code
_entity_poly.pdbx_strand_id
1 'polypeptide(L)'
;MIENLRQWLASAIADEKSYNVPAFCVRLGLPPGEAEEAHRSKFRYAQQRLIGEPTDVVINAARELLLEKDHFELSEAVAKIEELGSAQVTSLTRRRLITLFDDAPLATELDHLDFLRQVWPLAEMSAGTDNGSGSMEDFLFQHTVRNDDMTNREILEALGMLECSKARLFAFLKAVTGPEAQMQERQADLVSKINTLLVHDGYRLTEAGKMSGSPIFTVCAALKGSPADAVIAHSLANFDPDQIAARWHTAMESREASPGRAITLARTLLEDVCKWIIVEAGENYKESDDLPGLYRQLSKLLNLAPDNHTEQVFKQILGSCQSVVESLGALRNKLGDAHSLGPLRARPLPRHAALAVTLAGGMATFLVETWQARKTENGKTMS
;
A
#
# COMPACT_ATOMS: atom_id res chain seq x y z
N MET A 1 -13.53 12.22 -19.24
CA MET A 1 -13.81 11.75 -17.86
C MET A 1 -15.04 12.44 -17.27
N ILE A 2 -15.07 13.77 -17.18
CA ILE A 2 -16.25 14.52 -16.70
C ILE A 2 -17.46 14.38 -17.66
N GLU A 3 -17.24 14.40 -18.97
CA GLU A 3 -18.32 14.17 -19.95
C GLU A 3 -18.97 12.79 -19.76
N ASN A 4 -18.17 11.74 -19.59
CA ASN A 4 -18.68 10.40 -19.27
C ASN A 4 -19.43 10.40 -17.93
N LEU A 5 -18.92 11.08 -16.89
CA LEU A 5 -19.64 11.20 -15.61
C LEU A 5 -21.03 11.83 -15.80
N ARG A 6 -21.12 12.92 -16.57
CA ARG A 6 -22.41 13.57 -16.87
C ARG A 6 -23.35 12.64 -17.64
N GLN A 7 -22.83 11.87 -18.59
CA GLN A 7 -23.61 10.90 -19.35
C GLN A 7 -24.15 9.77 -18.46
N TRP A 8 -23.30 9.17 -17.62
CA TRP A 8 -23.70 8.10 -16.72
C TRP A 8 -24.66 8.60 -15.63
N LEU A 9 -24.44 9.79 -15.09
CA LEU A 9 -25.36 10.40 -14.13
C LEU A 9 -26.72 10.69 -14.77
N ALA A 10 -26.75 11.18 -16.01
CA ALA A 10 -27.98 11.35 -16.76
C ALA A 10 -28.70 10.02 -17.02
N SER A 11 -27.95 8.95 -17.30
CA SER A 11 -28.50 7.60 -17.45
C SER A 11 -29.12 7.10 -16.15
N ALA A 12 -28.39 7.19 -15.04
CA ALA A 12 -28.86 6.79 -13.72
C ALA A 12 -30.11 7.56 -13.27
N ILE A 13 -30.16 8.88 -13.51
CA ILE A 13 -31.35 9.70 -13.27
C ILE A 13 -32.50 9.25 -14.19
N ALA A 14 -32.20 8.85 -15.42
CA ALA A 14 -33.21 8.41 -16.36
C ALA A 14 -33.84 7.06 -15.99
N ASP A 15 -33.29 6.28 -15.07
CA ASP A 15 -33.95 5.07 -14.55
C ASP A 15 -35.12 5.38 -13.62
N GLU A 16 -35.21 6.61 -13.11
CA GLU A 16 -36.36 7.06 -12.32
C GLU A 16 -37.65 7.16 -13.12
N LYS A 17 -38.77 7.16 -12.39
CA LYS A 17 -40.08 7.43 -13.00
C LYS A 17 -40.16 8.89 -13.44
N SER A 18 -40.66 9.13 -14.65
CA SER A 18 -40.64 10.45 -15.31
C SER A 18 -41.23 11.59 -14.48
N TYR A 19 -42.27 11.32 -13.69
CA TYR A 19 -42.91 12.31 -12.81
C TYR A 19 -42.09 12.64 -11.55
N ASN A 20 -41.11 11.79 -11.17
CA ASN A 20 -40.22 12.00 -10.03
C ASN A 20 -38.90 12.67 -10.43
N VAL A 21 -38.49 12.57 -11.70
CA VAL A 21 -37.19 13.07 -12.20
C VAL A 21 -36.93 14.53 -11.81
N PRO A 22 -37.87 15.49 -11.95
CA PRO A 22 -37.62 16.88 -11.56
C PRO A 22 -37.32 17.06 -10.07
N ALA A 23 -38.12 16.43 -9.20
CA ALA A 23 -37.91 16.50 -7.75
C ALA A 23 -36.62 15.79 -7.33
N PHE A 24 -36.27 14.70 -8.01
CA PHE A 24 -35.04 13.96 -7.81
C PHE A 24 -33.80 14.79 -8.18
N CYS A 25 -33.81 15.47 -9.34
CA CYS A 25 -32.73 16.38 -9.73
C CYS A 25 -32.50 17.49 -8.69
N VAL A 26 -33.57 18.11 -8.19
CA VAL A 26 -33.46 19.14 -7.14
C VAL A 26 -32.87 18.57 -5.85
N ARG A 27 -33.24 17.35 -5.44
CA ARG A 27 -32.66 16.68 -4.27
C ARG A 27 -31.16 16.44 -4.42
N LEU A 28 -30.70 16.08 -5.63
CA LEU A 28 -29.29 15.92 -5.96
C LEU A 28 -28.54 17.26 -6.08
N GLY A 29 -29.19 18.40 -5.84
CA GLY A 29 -28.59 19.73 -5.93
C GLY A 29 -28.48 20.28 -7.37
N LEU A 30 -29.19 19.67 -8.33
CA LEU A 30 -29.21 20.13 -9.72
C LEU A 30 -30.33 21.15 -9.96
N PRO A 31 -30.21 22.02 -10.99
CA PRO A 31 -31.22 23.02 -11.30
C PRO A 31 -32.61 22.42 -11.56
N PRO A 32 -33.70 23.12 -11.16
CA PRO A 32 -35.05 22.67 -11.43
C PRO A 32 -35.39 22.71 -12.94
N GLY A 33 -36.49 22.04 -13.32
CA GLY A 33 -36.97 22.03 -14.69
C GLY A 33 -38.45 21.65 -14.79
N GLU A 34 -39.05 21.92 -15.95
CA GLU A 34 -40.46 21.64 -16.22
C GLU A 34 -40.74 20.13 -16.31
N ALA A 35 -41.87 19.68 -15.74
CA ALA A 35 -42.27 18.27 -15.78
C ALA A 35 -42.49 17.78 -17.22
N GLU A 36 -42.99 18.65 -18.11
CA GLU A 36 -43.19 18.31 -19.53
C GLU A 36 -41.88 17.92 -20.24
N GLU A 37 -40.75 18.51 -19.87
CA GLU A 37 -39.45 18.17 -20.45
C GLU A 37 -39.01 16.76 -20.05
N ALA A 38 -39.21 16.39 -18.78
CA ALA A 38 -38.93 15.05 -18.26
C ALA A 38 -39.82 13.97 -18.90
N HIS A 39 -41.08 14.31 -19.22
CA HIS A 39 -41.98 13.41 -19.94
C HIS A 39 -41.58 13.16 -21.40
N ARG A 40 -40.92 14.13 -22.07
CA ARG A 40 -40.42 13.96 -23.44
C ARG A 40 -39.17 13.08 -23.49
N SER A 41 -38.23 13.28 -22.56
CA SER A 41 -37.05 12.43 -22.42
C SER A 41 -36.37 12.68 -21.08
N LYS A 42 -36.41 11.68 -20.19
CA LYS A 42 -35.74 11.71 -18.89
C LYS A 42 -34.24 11.95 -19.00
N PHE A 43 -33.59 11.27 -19.95
CA PHE A 43 -32.15 11.40 -20.21
C PHE A 43 -31.78 12.80 -20.69
N ARG A 44 -32.48 13.34 -21.70
CA ARG A 44 -32.18 14.71 -22.19
C ARG A 44 -32.47 15.77 -21.13
N TYR A 45 -33.53 15.57 -20.34
CA TYR A 45 -33.84 16.43 -19.20
C TYR A 45 -32.64 16.49 -18.25
N ALA A 46 -32.16 15.34 -17.77
CA ALA A 46 -31.02 15.26 -16.85
C ALA A 46 -29.74 15.83 -17.48
N GLN A 47 -29.45 15.49 -18.75
CA GLN A 47 -28.27 15.98 -19.46
C GLN A 47 -28.24 17.51 -19.53
N GLN A 48 -29.37 18.16 -19.83
CA GLN A 48 -29.45 19.62 -19.92
C GLN A 48 -29.14 20.29 -18.57
N ARG A 49 -29.50 19.64 -17.45
CA ARG A 49 -29.21 20.13 -16.09
C ARG A 49 -27.77 19.89 -15.67
N LEU A 50 -27.03 19.04 -16.38
CA LEU A 50 -25.64 18.68 -16.05
C LEU A 50 -24.61 19.43 -16.88
N ILE A 51 -24.96 19.89 -18.09
CA ILE A 51 -24.02 20.54 -19.03
C ILE A 51 -23.39 21.82 -18.44
N GLY A 52 -24.20 22.64 -17.78
CA GLY A 52 -23.77 23.93 -17.23
C GLY A 52 -23.16 23.87 -15.83
N GLU A 53 -23.25 22.72 -15.16
CA GLU A 53 -22.89 22.62 -13.74
C GLU A 53 -21.38 22.44 -13.52
N PRO A 54 -20.83 23.09 -12.47
CA PRO A 54 -19.46 22.86 -12.03
C PRO A 54 -19.16 21.38 -11.73
N THR A 55 -17.89 20.99 -11.87
CA THR A 55 -17.48 19.58 -11.74
C THR A 55 -17.73 19.02 -10.33
N ASP A 56 -17.50 19.82 -9.30
CA ASP A 56 -17.75 19.48 -7.91
C ASP A 56 -19.24 19.24 -7.63
N VAL A 57 -20.13 20.04 -8.21
CA VAL A 57 -21.59 19.84 -8.12
C VAL A 57 -21.98 18.50 -8.74
N VAL A 58 -21.48 18.21 -9.95
CA VAL A 58 -21.78 16.95 -10.65
C VAL A 58 -21.25 15.73 -9.88
N ILE A 59 -20.05 15.81 -9.30
CA ILE A 59 -19.49 14.72 -8.47
C ILE A 59 -20.33 14.51 -7.22
N ASN A 60 -20.73 15.58 -6.52
CA ASN A 60 -21.55 15.47 -5.31
C ASN A 60 -22.94 14.90 -5.61
N ALA A 61 -23.57 15.32 -6.71
CA ALA A 61 -24.84 14.73 -7.18
C ALA A 61 -24.69 13.22 -7.48
N ALA A 62 -23.58 12.83 -8.12
CA ALA A 62 -23.30 11.41 -8.39
C ALA A 62 -23.09 10.60 -7.11
N ARG A 63 -22.36 11.14 -6.13
CA ARG A 63 -22.17 10.50 -4.81
C ARG A 63 -23.50 10.29 -4.09
N GLU A 64 -24.33 11.32 -4.05
CA GLU A 64 -25.64 11.26 -3.38
C GLU A 64 -26.54 10.21 -4.03
N LEU A 65 -26.54 10.11 -5.37
CA LEU A 65 -27.28 9.08 -6.08
C LEU A 65 -26.77 7.68 -5.72
N LEU A 66 -25.45 7.48 -5.69
CA LEU A 66 -24.81 6.20 -5.38
C LEU A 66 -25.03 5.72 -3.94
N LEU A 67 -25.48 6.60 -3.03
CA LEU A 67 -25.90 6.19 -1.67
C LEU A 67 -27.29 5.54 -1.67
N GLU A 68 -28.14 5.86 -2.64
CA GLU A 68 -29.50 5.33 -2.74
C GLU A 68 -29.61 4.15 -3.71
N LYS A 69 -28.79 4.15 -4.77
CA LYS A 69 -28.87 3.18 -5.86
C LYS A 69 -27.48 2.81 -6.38
N ASP A 70 -27.26 1.52 -6.54
CA ASP A 70 -26.09 1.02 -7.24
C ASP A 70 -26.21 1.31 -8.74
N HIS A 71 -25.12 1.79 -9.33
CA HIS A 71 -24.97 1.93 -10.77
C HIS A 71 -23.49 1.79 -11.12
N PHE A 72 -23.15 0.71 -11.81
CA PHE A 72 -21.76 0.33 -12.07
C PHE A 72 -20.94 1.43 -12.76
N GLU A 73 -21.35 1.91 -13.93
CA GLU A 73 -20.59 2.86 -14.74
C GLU A 73 -20.44 4.22 -14.05
N LEU A 74 -21.47 4.64 -13.32
CA LEU A 74 -21.43 5.85 -12.52
C LEU A 74 -20.43 5.71 -11.36
N SER A 75 -20.46 4.59 -10.63
CA SER A 75 -19.53 4.31 -9.54
C SER A 75 -18.07 4.29 -10.03
N GLU A 76 -17.81 3.68 -11.18
CA GLU A 76 -16.48 3.64 -11.80
C GLU A 76 -16.03 5.03 -12.25
N ALA A 77 -16.93 5.84 -12.83
CA ALA A 77 -16.61 7.19 -13.25
C ALA A 77 -16.28 8.11 -12.07
N VAL A 78 -17.05 8.02 -10.97
CA VAL A 78 -16.80 8.77 -9.73
C VAL A 78 -15.45 8.36 -9.14
N ALA A 79 -15.21 7.07 -8.94
CA ALA A 79 -13.96 6.57 -8.37
C ALA A 79 -12.73 7.02 -9.18
N LYS A 80 -12.78 6.92 -10.52
CA LYS A 80 -11.68 7.38 -11.39
C LYS A 80 -11.37 8.87 -11.25
N ILE A 81 -12.38 9.70 -11.02
CA ILE A 81 -12.21 11.14 -10.81
C ILE A 81 -11.63 11.42 -9.43
N GLU A 82 -12.14 10.77 -8.38
CA GLU A 82 -11.65 10.95 -7.01
C GLU A 82 -10.19 10.49 -6.82
N GLU A 83 -9.78 9.51 -7.61
CA GLU A 83 -8.42 9.00 -7.60
C GLU A 83 -7.43 9.89 -8.36
N LEU A 84 -7.88 10.94 -9.04
CA LEU A 84 -7.00 11.89 -9.72
C LEU A 84 -6.05 12.55 -8.72
N GLY A 85 -4.74 12.49 -9.02
CA GLY A 85 -3.69 13.03 -8.16
C GLY A 85 -3.16 12.06 -7.09
N SER A 86 -3.78 10.89 -6.91
CA SER A 86 -3.20 9.80 -6.12
C SER A 86 -2.26 8.93 -6.96
N ALA A 87 -1.37 8.18 -6.31
CA ALA A 87 -0.55 7.18 -7.00
C ALA A 87 -1.45 6.21 -7.78
N GLN A 88 -0.99 5.83 -8.96
CA GLN A 88 -1.76 4.96 -9.86
C GLN A 88 -1.10 3.59 -9.91
N VAL A 89 -1.92 2.54 -10.00
CA VAL A 89 -1.41 1.22 -10.35
C VAL A 89 -1.24 1.17 -11.87
N THR A 90 -0.01 0.96 -12.31
CA THR A 90 0.37 1.02 -13.71
C THR A 90 -0.28 -0.12 -14.51
N SER A 91 -0.45 0.09 -15.82
CA SER A 91 -0.94 -0.96 -16.73
C SER A 91 -0.02 -2.20 -16.73
N LEU A 92 1.29 -2.01 -16.50
CA LEU A 92 2.24 -3.10 -16.37
C LEU A 92 1.97 -3.95 -15.12
N THR A 93 1.77 -3.33 -13.96
CA THR A 93 1.42 -4.03 -12.72
C THR A 93 0.08 -4.75 -12.87
N ARG A 94 -0.92 -4.12 -13.48
CA ARG A 94 -2.22 -4.76 -13.77
C ARG A 94 -2.08 -6.01 -14.63
N ARG A 95 -1.30 -5.96 -15.71
CA ARG A 95 -1.02 -7.14 -16.55
C ARG A 95 -0.30 -8.26 -15.78
N ARG A 96 0.67 -7.90 -14.94
CA ARG A 96 1.39 -8.87 -14.10
C ARG A 96 0.47 -9.51 -13.05
N LEU A 97 -0.44 -8.74 -12.47
CA LEU A 97 -1.47 -9.26 -11.58
C LEU A 97 -2.41 -10.22 -12.31
N ILE A 98 -2.85 -9.90 -13.53
CA ILE A 98 -3.66 -10.83 -14.34
C ILE A 98 -2.89 -12.13 -14.60
N THR A 99 -1.62 -12.04 -15.02
CA THR A 99 -0.77 -13.23 -15.25
C THR A 99 -0.59 -14.08 -13.99
N LEU A 100 -0.59 -13.49 -12.78
CA LEU A 100 -0.49 -14.24 -11.53
C LEU A 100 -1.65 -15.25 -11.36
N PHE A 101 -2.80 -14.95 -11.93
CA PHE A 101 -4.02 -15.77 -11.83
C PHE A 101 -4.28 -16.62 -13.08
N ASP A 102 -3.40 -16.61 -14.09
CA ASP A 102 -3.59 -17.37 -15.33
C ASP A 102 -3.61 -18.88 -15.04
N ASP A 103 -2.61 -19.35 -14.29
CA ASP A 103 -2.43 -20.76 -13.94
C ASP A 103 -2.92 -21.12 -12.52
N ALA A 104 -3.68 -20.22 -11.87
CA ALA A 104 -4.09 -20.37 -10.47
C ALA A 104 -5.56 -20.01 -10.27
N PRO A 105 -6.34 -20.80 -9.50
CA PRO A 105 -7.74 -20.45 -9.28
C PRO A 105 -7.90 -19.13 -8.52
N LEU A 106 -8.89 -18.33 -8.95
CA LEU A 106 -9.24 -17.06 -8.31
C LEU A 106 -9.76 -17.23 -6.88
N ALA A 107 -10.48 -18.32 -6.62
CA ALA A 107 -10.96 -18.72 -5.29
C ALA A 107 -10.82 -20.25 -5.15
N THR A 108 -10.51 -20.72 -3.95
CA THR A 108 -10.50 -22.16 -3.63
C THR A 108 -11.75 -22.57 -2.86
N GLU A 109 -12.32 -21.66 -2.07
CA GLU A 109 -13.46 -21.94 -1.18
C GLU A 109 -14.81 -21.46 -1.74
N LEU A 110 -14.80 -20.72 -2.85
CA LEU A 110 -16.00 -20.20 -3.51
C LEU A 110 -16.06 -20.66 -4.96
N ASP A 111 -17.29 -20.82 -5.44
CA ASP A 111 -17.54 -20.94 -6.88
C ASP A 111 -17.00 -19.72 -7.61
N HIS A 112 -16.50 -19.94 -8.83
CA HIS A 112 -15.84 -18.90 -9.61
C HIS A 112 -16.77 -17.70 -9.89
N LEU A 113 -18.04 -17.94 -10.24
CA LEU A 113 -19.00 -16.87 -10.49
C LEU A 113 -19.41 -16.18 -9.19
N ASP A 114 -19.61 -16.94 -8.10
CA ASP A 114 -19.93 -16.37 -6.80
C ASP A 114 -18.83 -15.44 -6.29
N PHE A 115 -17.57 -15.80 -6.49
CA PHE A 115 -16.43 -14.93 -6.21
C PHE A 115 -16.49 -13.64 -7.03
N LEU A 116 -16.70 -13.73 -8.35
CA LEU A 116 -16.73 -12.56 -9.21
C LEU A 116 -17.89 -11.61 -8.86
N ARG A 117 -19.05 -12.13 -8.45
CA ARG A 117 -20.20 -11.33 -7.97
C ARG A 117 -19.88 -10.47 -6.74
N GLN A 118 -18.90 -10.86 -5.93
CA GLN A 118 -18.49 -10.05 -4.77
C GLN A 118 -17.74 -8.77 -5.17
N VAL A 119 -17.13 -8.78 -6.35
CA VAL A 119 -16.26 -7.70 -6.82
C VAL A 119 -16.94 -6.88 -7.91
N TRP A 120 -17.76 -7.50 -8.75
CA TRP A 120 -18.42 -6.88 -9.90
C TRP A 120 -19.93 -7.13 -9.89
N PRO A 121 -20.78 -6.13 -10.18
CA PRO A 121 -22.22 -6.31 -10.39
C PRO A 121 -22.48 -6.91 -11.77
N LEU A 122 -22.19 -8.20 -11.95
CA LEU A 122 -22.19 -8.89 -13.25
C LEU A 122 -23.53 -8.79 -14.01
N ALA A 123 -24.65 -8.73 -13.30
CA ALA A 123 -25.99 -8.61 -13.89
C ALA A 123 -26.24 -7.23 -14.53
N GLU A 124 -25.64 -6.17 -13.99
CA GLU A 124 -25.78 -4.80 -14.49
C GLU A 124 -24.80 -4.49 -15.61
N MET A 125 -23.63 -5.13 -15.58
CA MET A 125 -22.57 -4.92 -16.55
C MET A 125 -22.98 -5.42 -17.94
N SER A 126 -22.67 -4.65 -18.97
CA SER A 126 -22.83 -5.09 -20.36
C SER A 126 -21.63 -5.94 -20.81
N ALA A 127 -21.91 -7.09 -21.44
CA ALA A 127 -20.88 -7.94 -22.04
C ALA A 127 -20.27 -7.35 -23.33
N GLY A 128 -20.88 -6.32 -23.93
CA GLY A 128 -20.36 -5.64 -25.12
C GLY A 128 -20.25 -6.52 -26.38
N THR A 129 -20.95 -7.66 -26.45
CA THR A 129 -20.89 -8.58 -27.59
C THR A 129 -21.79 -8.14 -28.74
N ASP A 130 -21.31 -8.30 -29.98
CA ASP A 130 -22.00 -7.88 -31.21
C ASP A 130 -23.37 -8.57 -31.44
N ASN A 131 -23.67 -9.66 -30.73
CA ASN A 131 -24.80 -10.55 -31.02
C ASN A 131 -25.88 -10.65 -29.94
N GLY A 132 -25.98 -9.69 -29.02
CA GLY A 132 -27.16 -9.54 -28.19
C GLY A 132 -26.90 -8.96 -26.82
N SER A 133 -27.87 -8.17 -26.36
CA SER A 133 -27.97 -7.48 -25.08
C SER A 133 -27.98 -8.42 -23.86
N GLY A 134 -26.94 -9.24 -23.69
CA GLY A 134 -26.73 -10.09 -22.53
C GLY A 134 -25.98 -9.34 -21.43
N SER A 135 -26.29 -9.70 -20.17
CA SER A 135 -25.49 -9.25 -19.04
C SER A 135 -24.10 -9.88 -19.08
N MET A 136 -23.12 -9.27 -18.41
CA MET A 136 -21.80 -9.87 -18.20
C MET A 136 -21.92 -11.21 -17.48
N GLU A 137 -22.91 -11.37 -16.61
CA GLU A 137 -23.22 -12.62 -15.93
C GLU A 137 -23.60 -13.74 -16.91
N ASP A 138 -24.49 -13.48 -17.86
CA ASP A 138 -24.90 -14.47 -18.87
C ASP A 138 -23.72 -14.85 -19.78
N PHE A 139 -22.89 -13.87 -20.14
CA PHE A 139 -21.69 -14.08 -20.94
C PHE A 139 -20.69 -14.97 -20.20
N LEU A 140 -20.35 -14.64 -18.96
CA LEU A 140 -19.43 -15.46 -18.17
C LEU A 140 -20.00 -16.85 -17.91
N PHE A 141 -21.28 -16.98 -17.55
CA PHE A 141 -21.90 -18.29 -17.34
C PHE A 141 -21.84 -19.17 -18.60
N GLN A 142 -22.05 -18.59 -19.78
CA GLN A 142 -21.93 -19.31 -21.05
C GLN A 142 -20.52 -19.85 -21.29
N HIS A 143 -19.49 -19.06 -20.98
CA HIS A 143 -18.10 -19.40 -21.30
C HIS A 143 -17.37 -20.16 -20.20
N THR A 144 -17.74 -19.98 -18.93
CA THR A 144 -17.07 -20.64 -17.79
C THR A 144 -17.80 -21.90 -17.32
N VAL A 145 -19.14 -21.96 -17.45
CA VAL A 145 -19.92 -23.09 -16.92
C VAL A 145 -20.42 -24.01 -18.03
N ARG A 146 -20.92 -23.45 -19.15
CA ARG A 146 -21.48 -24.26 -20.24
C ARG A 146 -20.42 -24.79 -21.19
N ASN A 147 -19.46 -23.95 -21.56
CA ASN A 147 -18.45 -24.27 -22.57
C ASN A 147 -17.07 -24.59 -21.99
N ASP A 148 -16.71 -23.99 -20.84
CA ASP A 148 -15.39 -24.09 -20.22
C ASP A 148 -14.26 -23.73 -21.20
N ASP A 149 -14.42 -22.60 -21.90
CA ASP A 149 -13.57 -22.17 -23.03
C ASP A 149 -12.85 -20.84 -22.79
N MET A 150 -12.91 -20.28 -21.58
CA MET A 150 -12.23 -19.03 -21.21
C MET A 150 -11.22 -19.22 -20.09
N THR A 151 -10.05 -18.62 -20.27
CA THR A 151 -9.00 -18.52 -19.24
C THR A 151 -9.31 -17.42 -18.23
N ASN A 152 -8.71 -17.51 -17.03
CA ASN A 152 -8.81 -16.46 -16.01
C ASN A 152 -8.31 -15.11 -16.52
N ARG A 153 -7.29 -15.10 -17.38
CA ARG A 153 -6.83 -13.89 -18.06
C ARG A 153 -7.94 -13.23 -18.86
N GLU A 154 -8.60 -13.98 -19.74
CA GLU A 154 -9.65 -13.46 -20.61
C GLU A 154 -10.85 -12.98 -19.80
N ILE A 155 -11.21 -13.67 -18.72
CA ILE A 155 -12.26 -13.26 -17.79
C ILE A 155 -11.93 -11.90 -17.15
N LEU A 156 -10.73 -11.76 -16.57
CA LEU A 156 -10.31 -10.52 -15.92
C LEU A 156 -10.19 -9.37 -16.93
N GLU A 157 -9.72 -9.64 -18.14
CA GLU A 157 -9.68 -8.65 -19.22
C GLU A 157 -11.09 -8.22 -19.65
N ALA A 158 -12.04 -9.15 -19.80
CA ALA A 158 -13.45 -8.86 -20.12
C ALA A 158 -14.14 -8.04 -19.01
N LEU A 159 -13.78 -8.28 -17.75
CA LEU A 159 -14.25 -7.50 -16.59
C LEU A 159 -13.58 -6.12 -16.48
N GLY A 160 -12.71 -5.76 -17.42
CA GLY A 160 -12.06 -4.47 -17.50
C GLY A 160 -10.93 -4.28 -16.49
N MET A 161 -10.27 -5.35 -16.05
CA MET A 161 -9.24 -5.29 -15.00
C MET A 161 -8.04 -4.36 -15.35
N LEU A 162 -7.79 -4.16 -16.64
CA LEU A 162 -6.78 -3.23 -17.13
C LEU A 162 -7.20 -1.74 -17.00
N GLU A 163 -8.50 -1.46 -17.00
CA GLU A 163 -9.05 -0.11 -17.13
C GLU A 163 -9.94 0.32 -15.96
N CYS A 164 -10.30 -0.59 -15.06
CA CYS A 164 -11.14 -0.32 -13.91
C CYS A 164 -10.48 0.68 -12.94
N SER A 165 -11.32 1.35 -12.15
CA SER A 165 -10.88 2.22 -11.06
C SER A 165 -9.90 1.50 -10.12
N LYS A 166 -9.03 2.26 -9.45
CA LYS A 166 -8.14 1.69 -8.43
C LYS A 166 -8.95 1.12 -7.27
N ALA A 167 -10.07 1.73 -6.92
CA ALA A 167 -11.02 1.22 -5.94
C ALA A 167 -11.51 -0.19 -6.30
N ARG A 168 -11.89 -0.44 -7.57
CA ARG A 168 -12.30 -1.78 -8.04
C ARG A 168 -11.17 -2.78 -8.01
N LEU A 169 -9.98 -2.40 -8.47
CA LEU A 169 -8.78 -3.23 -8.37
C LEU A 169 -8.49 -3.58 -6.89
N PHE A 170 -8.62 -2.64 -5.97
CA PHE A 170 -8.38 -2.90 -4.55
C PHE A 170 -9.47 -3.77 -3.92
N ALA A 171 -10.73 -3.61 -4.35
CA ALA A 171 -11.82 -4.52 -3.97
C ALA A 171 -11.54 -5.94 -4.46
N PHE A 172 -11.08 -6.11 -5.70
CA PHE A 172 -10.65 -7.41 -6.24
C PHE A 172 -9.53 -8.02 -5.40
N LEU A 173 -8.45 -7.27 -5.14
CA LEU A 173 -7.31 -7.79 -4.37
C LEU A 173 -7.68 -8.14 -2.92
N LYS A 174 -8.59 -7.38 -2.31
CA LYS A 174 -9.16 -7.70 -1.00
C LYS A 174 -9.98 -8.99 -1.05
N ALA A 175 -10.85 -9.14 -2.05
CA ALA A 175 -11.69 -10.33 -2.19
C ALA A 175 -10.85 -11.58 -2.48
N VAL A 176 -9.91 -11.51 -3.42
CA VAL A 176 -9.10 -12.66 -3.87
C VAL A 176 -8.15 -13.18 -2.80
N THR A 177 -7.79 -12.33 -1.83
CA THR A 177 -7.00 -12.69 -0.64
C THR A 177 -7.85 -12.84 0.61
N GLY A 178 -9.18 -12.76 0.46
CA GLY A 178 -10.13 -12.82 1.56
C GLY A 178 -10.26 -14.23 2.13
N PRO A 179 -10.60 -14.36 3.42
CA PRO A 179 -10.74 -15.65 4.08
C PRO A 179 -11.94 -16.47 3.62
N GLU A 180 -12.91 -15.83 2.97
CA GLU A 180 -14.03 -16.52 2.33
C GLU A 180 -13.64 -17.10 0.97
N ALA A 181 -12.64 -16.52 0.28
CA ALA A 181 -12.21 -16.97 -1.05
C ALA A 181 -11.06 -18.00 -0.99
N GLN A 182 -10.25 -17.99 0.07
CA GLN A 182 -8.98 -18.72 0.12
C GLN A 182 -8.71 -19.39 1.48
N MET A 183 -8.08 -20.56 1.43
CA MET A 183 -7.43 -21.17 2.58
C MET A 183 -6.31 -20.28 3.15
N GLN A 184 -6.08 -20.35 4.47
CA GLN A 184 -5.14 -19.46 5.17
C GLN A 184 -3.70 -19.53 4.64
N GLU A 185 -3.18 -20.71 4.32
CA GLU A 185 -1.84 -20.86 3.75
C GLU A 185 -1.71 -20.18 2.38
N ARG A 186 -2.76 -20.28 1.55
CA ARG A 186 -2.81 -19.67 0.23
C ARG A 186 -2.96 -18.16 0.28
N GLN A 187 -3.66 -17.63 1.30
CA GLN A 187 -3.70 -16.18 1.52
C GLN A 187 -2.30 -15.61 1.71
N ALA A 188 -1.47 -16.24 2.56
CA ALA A 188 -0.11 -15.78 2.81
C ALA A 188 0.77 -15.81 1.55
N ASP A 189 0.68 -16.88 0.76
CA ASP A 189 1.39 -17.00 -0.53
C ASP A 189 0.94 -15.94 -1.54
N LEU A 190 -0.38 -15.76 -1.71
CA LEU A 190 -0.94 -14.75 -2.61
C LEU A 190 -0.54 -13.33 -2.20
N VAL A 191 -0.66 -12.99 -0.92
CA VAL A 191 -0.27 -11.68 -0.38
C VAL A 191 1.20 -11.40 -0.65
N SER A 192 2.07 -12.39 -0.43
CA SER A 192 3.51 -12.27 -0.72
C SER A 192 3.74 -11.96 -2.20
N LYS A 193 3.18 -12.76 -3.11
CA LYS A 193 3.31 -12.58 -4.57
C LYS A 193 2.74 -11.25 -5.05
N ILE A 194 1.54 -10.87 -4.61
CA ILE A 194 0.91 -9.59 -4.97
C ILE A 194 1.76 -8.41 -4.49
N ASN A 195 2.32 -8.47 -3.27
CA ASN A 195 3.16 -7.41 -2.74
C ASN A 195 4.46 -7.21 -3.51
N THR A 196 5.04 -8.26 -4.09
CA THR A 196 6.19 -8.10 -5.01
C THR A 196 5.87 -7.24 -6.23
N LEU A 197 4.60 -7.19 -6.64
CA LEU A 197 4.14 -6.42 -7.79
C LEU A 197 3.73 -5.00 -7.37
N LEU A 198 2.88 -4.88 -6.34
CA LEU A 198 2.30 -3.60 -5.91
C LEU A 198 3.32 -2.61 -5.34
N VAL A 199 4.42 -3.10 -4.75
CA VAL A 199 5.42 -2.24 -4.09
C VAL A 199 6.02 -1.23 -5.07
N HIS A 200 6.16 -1.60 -6.34
CA HIS A 200 6.68 -0.73 -7.39
C HIS A 200 5.76 0.45 -7.72
N ASP A 201 4.46 0.30 -7.46
CA ASP A 201 3.45 1.35 -7.64
C ASP A 201 3.12 2.07 -6.32
N GLY A 202 3.84 1.76 -5.24
CA GLY A 202 3.66 2.39 -3.93
C GLY A 202 2.47 1.86 -3.15
N TYR A 203 2.10 0.59 -3.35
CA TYR A 203 1.02 -0.08 -2.65
C TYR A 203 1.47 -1.41 -2.04
N ARG A 204 0.77 -1.86 -0.99
CA ARG A 204 0.96 -3.19 -0.40
C ARG A 204 -0.32 -3.67 0.29
N LEU A 205 -0.59 -4.96 0.26
CA LEU A 205 -1.57 -5.64 1.09
C LEU A 205 -1.04 -5.78 2.51
N THR A 206 -1.81 -5.34 3.48
CA THR A 206 -1.53 -5.47 4.93
C THR A 206 -2.72 -6.08 5.65
N GLU A 207 -2.47 -6.86 6.70
CA GLU A 207 -3.52 -7.38 7.59
C GLU A 207 -4.25 -6.21 8.26
N ALA A 208 -5.54 -6.06 7.97
CA ALA A 208 -6.43 -5.03 8.52
C ALA A 208 -7.25 -5.55 9.72
N GLY A 209 -7.33 -6.86 9.88
CA GLY A 209 -8.10 -7.51 10.93
C GLY A 209 -8.20 -9.00 10.71
N LYS A 210 -9.12 -9.63 11.44
CA LYS A 210 -9.39 -11.07 11.35
C LYS A 210 -10.89 -11.34 11.28
N MET A 211 -11.27 -12.35 10.49
CA MET A 211 -12.60 -12.93 10.44
C MET A 211 -12.51 -14.37 10.93
N SER A 212 -13.16 -14.67 12.06
CA SER A 212 -13.16 -16.02 12.65
C SER A 212 -11.76 -16.63 12.86
N GLY A 213 -10.76 -15.80 13.11
CA GLY A 213 -9.35 -16.21 13.29
C GLY A 213 -8.48 -16.12 12.03
N SER A 214 -9.08 -16.04 10.85
CA SER A 214 -8.39 -15.89 9.57
C SER A 214 -8.12 -14.41 9.25
N PRO A 215 -6.96 -14.06 8.66
CA PRO A 215 -6.61 -12.67 8.39
C PRO A 215 -7.48 -12.06 7.27
N ILE A 216 -7.74 -10.76 7.37
CA ILE A 216 -8.32 -9.94 6.31
C ILE A 216 -7.26 -8.97 5.84
N PHE A 217 -6.95 -8.96 4.55
CA PHE A 217 -5.99 -8.04 3.96
C PHE A 217 -6.68 -6.87 3.28
N THR A 218 -6.05 -5.70 3.32
CA THR A 218 -6.48 -4.53 2.55
C THR A 218 -5.29 -3.86 1.90
N VAL A 219 -5.50 -3.23 0.74
CA VAL A 219 -4.43 -2.50 0.06
C VAL A 219 -4.25 -1.15 0.74
N CYS A 220 -3.04 -0.91 1.24
CA CYS A 220 -2.60 0.36 1.79
C CYS A 220 -1.56 0.99 0.86
N ALA A 221 -1.43 2.31 0.92
CA ALA A 221 -0.25 2.95 0.37
C ALA A 221 0.96 2.34 1.08
N ALA A 222 1.84 1.70 0.31
CA ALA A 222 3.15 1.39 0.82
C ALA A 222 3.79 2.75 1.05
N LEU A 223 4.17 3.03 2.30
CA LEU A 223 5.10 4.11 2.60
C LEU A 223 6.21 3.98 1.55
N LYS A 224 6.24 4.92 0.59
CA LYS A 224 7.44 5.14 -0.20
C LYS A 224 8.47 5.44 0.87
N GLY A 225 9.30 4.45 1.17
CA GLY A 225 10.50 4.74 1.93
C GLY A 225 11.16 5.93 1.25
N SER A 226 11.78 6.81 2.02
CA SER A 226 12.59 7.85 1.38
C SER A 226 13.54 7.16 0.38
N PRO A 227 14.00 7.81 -0.70
CA PRO A 227 15.00 7.20 -1.58
C PRO A 227 16.21 6.63 -0.81
N ALA A 228 16.55 7.24 0.32
CA ALA A 228 17.57 6.73 1.23
C ALA A 228 17.20 5.38 1.87
N ASP A 229 15.92 5.10 2.09
CA ASP A 229 15.47 3.84 2.69
C ASP A 229 15.78 2.63 1.79
N ALA A 230 15.69 2.81 0.47
CA ALA A 230 16.06 1.78 -0.50
C ALA A 230 17.58 1.54 -0.52
N VAL A 231 18.37 2.63 -0.46
CA VAL A 231 19.84 2.55 -0.37
C VAL A 231 20.27 1.85 0.92
N ILE A 232 19.66 2.22 2.05
CA ILE A 232 19.90 1.60 3.35
C ILE A 232 19.51 0.12 3.30
N ALA A 233 18.32 -0.21 2.78
CA ALA A 233 17.87 -1.59 2.66
C ALA A 233 18.84 -2.45 1.85
N HIS A 234 19.34 -1.93 0.74
CA HIS A 234 20.31 -2.64 -0.10
C HIS A 234 21.64 -2.87 0.63
N SER A 235 22.19 -1.85 1.27
CA SER A 235 23.45 -1.94 2.03
C SER A 235 23.36 -2.96 3.18
N LEU A 236 22.25 -2.93 3.94
CA LEU A 236 22.04 -3.85 5.05
C LEU A 236 21.77 -5.30 4.59
N ALA A 237 21.05 -5.49 3.47
CA ALA A 237 20.82 -6.81 2.90
C ALA A 237 22.11 -7.48 2.39
N ASN A 238 23.05 -6.69 1.86
CA ASN A 238 24.36 -7.19 1.45
C ASN A 238 25.26 -7.57 2.64
N PHE A 239 24.96 -7.06 3.84
CA PHE A 239 25.71 -7.36 5.06
C PHE A 239 25.14 -8.58 5.79
N ASP A 240 23.84 -8.56 6.09
CA ASP A 240 23.13 -9.66 6.73
C ASP A 240 21.66 -9.64 6.27
N PRO A 241 21.30 -10.51 5.30
CA PRO A 241 19.97 -10.52 4.71
C PRO A 241 18.88 -11.06 5.65
N ASP A 242 19.26 -11.83 6.67
CA ASP A 242 18.30 -12.57 7.49
C ASP A 242 17.80 -11.76 8.69
N GLN A 243 18.70 -11.27 9.54
CA GLN A 243 18.32 -10.65 10.81
C GLN A 243 18.30 -9.11 10.71
N ILE A 244 19.35 -8.52 10.15
CA ILE A 244 19.52 -7.06 10.10
C ILE A 244 18.59 -6.46 9.04
N ALA A 245 18.54 -7.03 7.83
CA ALA A 245 17.64 -6.53 6.78
C ALA A 245 16.16 -6.70 7.15
N ALA A 246 15.76 -7.85 7.72
CA ALA A 246 14.40 -8.06 8.20
C ALA A 246 14.01 -7.07 9.30
N ARG A 247 14.95 -6.75 10.20
CA ARG A 247 14.72 -5.76 11.26
C ARG A 247 14.56 -4.35 10.73
N TRP A 248 15.39 -3.95 9.76
CA TRP A 248 15.26 -2.68 9.07
C TRP A 248 13.88 -2.53 8.43
N HIS A 249 13.44 -3.56 7.69
CA HIS A 249 12.12 -3.57 7.05
C HIS A 249 11.00 -3.41 8.09
N THR A 250 11.06 -4.20 9.16
CA THR A 250 10.07 -4.14 10.25
C THR A 250 10.04 -2.77 10.92
N ALA A 251 11.20 -2.13 11.14
CA ALA A 251 11.31 -0.79 11.70
C ALA A 251 10.66 0.25 10.78
N MET A 252 10.90 0.16 9.48
CA MET A 252 10.32 1.03 8.47
C MET A 252 8.80 0.95 8.42
N GLU A 253 8.24 -0.25 8.42
CA GLU A 253 6.79 -0.47 8.39
C GLU A 253 6.08 0.01 9.65
N SER A 254 6.77 -0.07 10.79
CA SER A 254 6.22 0.32 12.09
C SER A 254 6.13 1.84 12.29
N ARG A 255 6.78 2.67 11.44
CA ARG A 255 6.93 4.13 11.66
C ARG A 255 5.61 4.86 11.88
N GLU A 256 4.57 4.45 11.16
CA GLU A 256 3.28 5.13 11.14
C GLU A 256 2.26 4.42 12.05
N ALA A 257 2.14 3.11 11.92
CA ALA A 257 1.20 2.29 12.68
C ALA A 257 1.59 2.10 14.15
N SER A 258 2.89 2.11 14.47
CA SER A 258 3.39 1.87 15.83
C SER A 258 4.69 2.64 16.11
N PRO A 259 4.62 3.97 16.28
CA PRO A 259 5.81 4.82 16.42
C PRO A 259 6.76 4.41 17.55
N GLY A 260 6.22 3.94 18.69
CA GLY A 260 7.03 3.44 19.81
C GLY A 260 7.84 2.19 19.43
N ARG A 261 7.19 1.22 18.78
CA ARG A 261 7.84 0.00 18.27
C ARG A 261 8.92 0.34 17.25
N ALA A 262 8.67 1.26 16.33
CA ALA A 262 9.66 1.70 15.35
C ALA A 262 10.92 2.30 16.00
N ILE A 263 10.76 3.11 17.05
CA ILE A 263 11.88 3.67 17.81
C ILE A 263 12.68 2.56 18.51
N THR A 264 11.99 1.59 19.12
CA THR A 264 12.64 0.43 19.75
C THR A 264 13.44 -0.36 18.70
N LEU A 265 12.84 -0.69 17.56
CA LEU A 265 13.50 -1.42 16.47
C LEU A 265 14.69 -0.66 15.88
N ALA A 266 14.61 0.67 15.75
CA ALA A 266 15.71 1.50 15.28
C ALA A 266 16.95 1.40 16.20
N ARG A 267 16.73 1.41 17.53
CA ARG A 267 17.80 1.19 18.50
C ARG A 267 18.37 -0.23 18.37
N THR A 268 17.51 -1.24 18.37
CA THR A 268 17.96 -2.64 18.31
C THR A 268 18.69 -2.94 17.00
N LEU A 269 18.34 -2.27 15.90
CA LEU A 269 19.07 -2.37 14.64
C LEU A 269 20.54 -1.95 14.80
N LEU A 270 20.80 -0.80 15.42
CA LEU A 270 22.17 -0.34 15.66
C LEU A 270 22.93 -1.23 16.64
N GLU A 271 22.25 -1.74 17.68
CA GLU A 271 22.87 -2.68 18.63
C GLU A 271 23.35 -3.94 17.91
N ASP A 272 22.51 -4.52 17.06
CA ASP A 272 22.85 -5.74 16.33
C ASP A 272 23.95 -5.51 15.31
N VAL A 273 23.89 -4.42 14.53
CA VAL A 273 24.98 -4.07 13.60
C VAL A 273 26.30 -3.95 14.36
N CYS A 274 26.30 -3.30 15.53
CA CYS A 274 27.52 -3.20 16.34
C CYS A 274 28.02 -4.56 16.81
N LYS A 275 27.13 -5.39 17.36
CA LYS A 275 27.46 -6.75 17.84
C LYS A 275 28.00 -7.63 16.71
N TRP A 276 27.36 -7.58 15.55
CA TRP A 276 27.74 -8.39 14.39
C TRP A 276 29.14 -8.01 13.90
N ILE A 277 29.42 -6.72 13.72
CA ILE A 277 30.75 -6.26 13.29
C ILE A 277 31.81 -6.59 14.34
N ILE A 278 31.54 -6.42 15.64
CA ILE A 278 32.48 -6.76 16.72
C ILE A 278 32.85 -8.26 16.67
N VAL A 279 31.85 -9.13 16.54
CA VAL A 279 32.06 -10.59 16.46
C VAL A 279 32.81 -10.97 15.19
N GLU A 280 32.43 -10.39 14.04
CA GLU A 280 33.10 -10.65 12.77
C GLU A 280 34.56 -10.17 12.78
N ALA A 281 34.87 -9.13 13.55
CA ALA A 281 36.23 -8.66 13.77
C ALA A 281 37.06 -9.53 14.72
N GLY A 282 36.47 -10.61 15.28
CA GLY A 282 37.14 -11.51 16.22
C GLY A 282 37.21 -10.99 17.65
N GLU A 283 36.48 -9.92 17.97
CA GLU A 283 36.38 -9.33 19.30
C GLU A 283 35.12 -9.82 20.03
N ASN A 284 35.11 -9.73 21.35
CA ASN A 284 33.95 -10.07 22.17
C ASN A 284 33.31 -8.81 22.79
N TYR A 285 32.00 -8.86 23.03
CA TYR A 285 31.26 -7.87 23.80
C TYR A 285 30.60 -8.53 25.01
N LYS A 286 30.20 -7.74 26.01
CA LYS A 286 29.43 -8.27 27.15
C LYS A 286 27.94 -8.17 26.84
N GLU A 287 27.15 -9.17 27.23
CA GLU A 287 25.70 -9.10 27.05
C GLU A 287 25.05 -7.92 27.79
N SER A 288 25.70 -7.40 28.84
CA SER A 288 25.24 -6.22 29.58
C SER A 288 25.62 -4.88 28.93
N ASP A 289 26.39 -4.88 27.84
CA ASP A 289 26.78 -3.65 27.16
C ASP A 289 25.57 -3.03 26.43
N ASP A 290 25.33 -1.76 26.70
CA ASP A 290 24.30 -0.98 26.02
C ASP A 290 24.80 -0.41 24.68
N LEU A 291 23.88 0.15 23.88
CA LEU A 291 24.23 0.73 22.58
C LEU A 291 25.41 1.72 22.64
N PRO A 292 25.47 2.71 23.57
CA PRO A 292 26.64 3.57 23.74
C PRO A 292 27.95 2.81 24.00
N GLY A 293 27.92 1.78 24.85
CA GLY A 293 29.07 0.93 25.14
C GLY A 293 29.57 0.17 23.90
N LEU A 294 28.65 -0.50 23.21
CA LEU A 294 28.92 -1.24 21.97
C LEU A 294 29.51 -0.33 20.88
N TYR A 295 28.91 0.85 20.67
CA TYR A 295 29.40 1.80 19.68
C TYR A 295 30.79 2.34 20.02
N ARG A 296 31.08 2.61 21.29
CA ARG A 296 32.41 3.08 21.71
C ARG A 296 33.49 2.02 21.44
N GLN A 297 33.19 0.74 21.68
CA GLN A 297 34.09 -0.36 21.35
C GLN A 297 34.30 -0.46 19.83
N LEU A 298 33.21 -0.48 19.06
CA LEU A 298 33.27 -0.54 17.60
C LEU A 298 34.01 0.67 16.99
N SER A 299 33.77 1.87 17.50
CA SER A 299 34.43 3.09 17.04
C SER A 299 35.94 3.03 17.20
N LYS A 300 36.46 2.34 18.22
CA LYS A 300 37.90 2.11 18.36
C LYS A 300 38.40 1.11 17.32
N LEU A 301 37.68 -0.01 17.16
CA LEU A 301 37.99 -1.04 16.17
C LEU A 301 38.04 -0.48 14.74
N LEU A 302 37.09 0.39 14.38
CA LEU A 302 36.98 1.03 13.07
C LEU A 302 37.81 2.32 12.93
N ASN A 303 38.64 2.69 13.91
CA ASN A 303 39.41 3.95 13.94
C ASN A 303 38.54 5.22 13.70
N LEU A 304 37.31 5.19 14.20
CA LEU A 304 36.34 6.29 14.09
C LEU A 304 36.37 7.22 15.31
N ALA A 305 37.25 6.98 16.28
CA ALA A 305 37.38 7.84 17.45
C ALA A 305 37.87 9.24 17.03
N PRO A 306 37.20 10.34 17.41
CA PRO A 306 37.58 11.69 17.00
C PRO A 306 39.05 12.04 17.30
N ASP A 307 39.60 11.52 18.40
CA ASP A 307 40.98 11.78 18.81
C ASP A 307 42.03 11.21 17.84
N ASN A 308 41.63 10.25 16.99
CA ASN A 308 42.52 9.61 16.03
C ASN A 308 42.64 10.38 14.69
N HIS A 309 41.91 11.49 14.54
CA HIS A 309 41.90 12.31 13.33
C HIS A 309 42.56 13.66 13.60
N THR A 310 43.25 14.26 12.64
CA THR A 310 43.88 15.58 12.81
C THR A 310 42.95 16.72 12.38
N GLU A 311 42.12 16.47 11.35
CA GLU A 311 41.21 17.46 10.79
C GLU A 311 40.01 17.73 11.70
N GLN A 312 39.85 18.99 12.10
CA GLN A 312 38.80 19.43 13.02
C GLN A 312 37.38 19.10 12.53
N VAL A 313 37.15 19.16 11.21
CA VAL A 313 35.85 18.87 10.60
C VAL A 313 35.45 17.41 10.83
N PHE A 314 36.36 16.46 10.61
CA PHE A 314 36.10 15.05 10.86
C PHE A 314 35.87 14.75 12.33
N LYS A 315 36.61 15.40 13.24
CA LYS A 315 36.35 15.27 14.69
C LYS A 315 34.92 15.67 15.06
N GLN A 316 34.44 16.78 14.51
CA GLN A 316 33.11 17.29 14.81
C GLN A 316 32.01 16.38 14.26
N ILE A 317 32.17 15.85 13.04
CA ILE A 317 31.23 14.91 12.45
C ILE A 317 31.17 13.62 13.27
N LEU A 318 32.32 13.02 13.58
CA LEU A 318 32.39 11.77 14.34
C LEU A 318 31.85 11.94 15.78
N GLY A 319 32.14 13.08 16.42
CA GLY A 319 31.54 13.43 17.72
C GLY A 319 30.02 13.61 17.66
N SER A 320 29.50 14.13 16.55
CA SER A 320 28.06 14.24 16.32
C SER A 320 27.42 12.85 16.13
N CYS A 321 28.08 11.95 15.40
CA CYS A 321 27.65 10.56 15.25
C CYS A 321 27.55 9.85 16.62
N GLN A 322 28.55 10.03 17.48
CA GLN A 322 28.52 9.49 18.84
C GLN A 322 27.33 10.06 19.63
N SER A 323 27.08 11.37 19.54
CA SER A 323 25.94 12.02 20.21
C SER A 323 24.59 11.50 19.71
N VAL A 324 24.47 11.19 18.42
CA VAL A 324 23.27 10.58 17.83
C VAL A 324 23.03 9.18 18.41
N VAL A 325 24.06 8.35 18.51
CA VAL A 325 23.96 6.99 19.06
C VAL A 325 23.58 7.02 20.54
N GLU A 326 24.19 7.90 21.33
CA GLU A 326 23.85 8.12 22.74
C GLU A 326 22.40 8.56 22.90
N SER A 327 21.95 9.49 22.05
CA SER A 327 20.58 9.99 22.05
C SER A 327 19.56 8.91 21.66
N LEU A 328 19.85 8.08 20.65
CA LEU A 328 19.01 6.95 20.25
C LEU A 328 18.91 5.89 21.35
N GLY A 329 20.03 5.59 22.03
CA GLY A 329 20.06 4.68 23.19
C GLY A 329 19.14 5.17 24.33
N ALA A 330 19.17 6.48 24.60
CA ALA A 330 18.33 7.12 25.62
C ALA A 330 16.86 7.28 25.20
N LEU A 331 16.56 7.38 23.90
CA LEU A 331 15.22 7.67 23.36
C LEU A 331 14.20 6.59 23.76
N ARG A 332 14.59 5.31 23.75
CA ARG A 332 13.73 4.20 24.22
C ARG A 332 13.29 4.38 25.67
N ASN A 333 14.17 4.85 26.57
CA ASN A 333 13.85 4.98 27.99
C ASN A 333 12.79 6.07 28.25
N LYS A 334 12.66 7.03 27.32
CA LYS A 334 11.70 8.14 27.39
C LYS A 334 10.43 7.87 26.59
N LEU A 335 10.51 7.17 25.44
CA LEU A 335 9.42 7.05 24.46
C LEU A 335 9.14 5.62 23.94
N GLY A 336 9.89 4.62 24.41
CA GLY A 336 9.74 3.22 24.02
C GLY A 336 8.60 2.50 24.74
N ASP A 337 8.17 1.40 24.15
CA ASP A 337 7.04 0.53 24.53
C ASP A 337 7.32 -0.43 25.71
N ALA A 338 8.56 -0.47 26.22
CA ALA A 338 9.01 -1.47 27.19
C ALA A 338 8.55 -1.26 28.65
N HIS A 339 7.84 -0.19 28.99
CA HIS A 339 7.31 0.04 30.35
C HIS A 339 5.91 0.66 30.32
N SER A 340 5.03 0.17 31.20
CA SER A 340 3.63 0.61 31.34
C SER A 340 3.50 2.13 31.36
N LEU A 341 2.70 2.65 30.43
CA LEU A 341 2.50 4.07 30.16
C LEU A 341 1.66 4.72 31.27
N GLY A 342 2.32 5.31 32.27
CA GLY A 342 1.65 6.23 33.22
C GLY A 342 1.06 7.47 32.52
N PRO A 343 0.11 8.18 33.14
CA PRO A 343 -0.71 9.23 32.49
C PRO A 343 0.03 10.52 32.08
N LEU A 344 1.31 10.69 32.40
CA LEU A 344 2.06 11.95 32.29
C LEU A 344 3.18 11.97 31.22
N ARG A 345 3.39 10.89 30.44
CA ARG A 345 4.46 10.86 29.42
C ARG A 345 3.94 11.10 28.00
N ALA A 346 4.67 11.92 27.24
CA ALA A 346 4.39 12.22 25.83
C ALA A 346 4.48 10.95 24.98
N ARG A 347 3.48 10.71 24.11
CA ARG A 347 3.49 9.58 23.18
C ARG A 347 4.35 9.90 21.95
N PRO A 348 5.17 8.95 21.47
CA PRO A 348 5.89 9.14 20.21
C PRO A 348 4.90 9.28 19.05
N LEU A 349 5.19 10.23 18.15
CA LEU A 349 4.40 10.49 16.95
C LEU A 349 5.15 9.93 15.72
N PRO A 350 4.47 9.67 14.60
CA PRO A 350 5.10 9.11 13.40
C PRO A 350 6.36 9.86 12.94
N ARG A 351 6.36 11.19 13.04
CA ARG A 351 7.54 12.03 12.72
C ARG A 351 8.76 11.74 13.60
N HIS A 352 8.57 11.39 14.88
CA HIS A 352 9.67 11.05 15.79
C HIS A 352 10.24 9.66 15.45
N ALA A 353 9.35 8.72 15.11
CA ALA A 353 9.76 7.39 14.65
C ALA A 353 10.50 7.46 13.31
N ALA A 354 10.02 8.27 12.36
CA ALA A 354 10.69 8.49 11.09
C ALA A 354 12.12 9.02 11.29
N LEU A 355 12.30 10.05 12.12
CA LEU A 355 13.63 10.57 12.45
C LEU A 355 14.54 9.49 13.07
N ALA A 356 14.05 8.76 14.06
CA ALA A 356 14.83 7.72 14.74
C ALA A 356 15.27 6.60 13.79
N VAL A 357 14.35 6.11 12.94
CA VAL A 357 14.62 5.06 11.96
C VAL A 357 15.62 5.56 10.90
N THR A 358 15.46 6.78 10.37
CA THR A 358 16.39 7.32 9.37
C THR A 358 17.79 7.55 9.94
N LEU A 359 17.91 8.07 11.17
CA LEU A 359 19.21 8.23 11.84
C LEU A 359 19.89 6.87 12.09
N ALA A 360 19.12 5.89 12.58
CA ALA A 360 19.65 4.56 12.81
C ALA A 360 20.08 3.86 11.52
N GLY A 361 19.27 3.95 10.46
CA GLY A 361 19.59 3.39 9.15
C GLY A 361 20.84 4.00 8.54
N GLY A 362 20.96 5.33 8.52
CA GLY A 362 22.15 6.02 8.02
C GLY A 362 23.42 5.66 8.80
N MET A 363 23.33 5.60 10.13
CA MET A 363 24.45 5.17 10.99
C MET A 363 24.84 3.71 10.74
N ALA A 364 23.86 2.81 10.62
CA ALA A 364 24.10 1.40 10.35
C ALA A 364 24.80 1.19 9.00
N THR A 365 24.28 1.83 7.95
CA THR A 365 24.89 1.81 6.61
C THR A 365 26.32 2.30 6.63
N PHE A 366 26.59 3.45 7.26
CA PHE A 366 27.95 3.98 7.38
C PHE A 366 28.92 3.00 8.08
N LEU A 367 28.49 2.38 9.18
CA LEU A 367 29.31 1.42 9.93
C LEU A 367 29.61 0.16 9.11
N VAL A 368 28.59 -0.38 8.44
CA VAL A 368 28.71 -1.56 7.57
C VAL A 368 29.64 -1.29 6.39
N GLU A 369 29.45 -0.17 5.70
CA GLU A 369 30.29 0.20 4.56
C GLU A 369 31.74 0.44 4.97
N THR A 370 31.96 1.11 6.11
CA THR A 370 33.30 1.30 6.67
C THR A 370 33.98 -0.04 6.98
N TRP A 371 33.23 -0.99 7.53
CA TRP A 371 33.75 -2.31 7.85
C TRP A 371 34.08 -3.14 6.60
N GLN A 372 33.19 -3.15 5.62
CA GLN A 372 33.40 -3.81 4.31
C GLN A 372 34.65 -3.26 3.59
N ALA A 373 34.82 -1.94 3.59
CA ALA A 373 36.01 -1.29 3.04
C ALA A 373 37.30 -1.76 3.75
N ARG A 374 37.31 -1.79 5.09
CA ARG A 374 38.45 -2.28 5.87
C ARG A 374 38.80 -3.74 5.62
N LYS A 375 37.80 -4.61 5.51
CA LYS A 375 38.02 -6.02 5.15
C LYS A 375 38.73 -6.14 3.80
N THR A 376 38.32 -5.31 2.84
CA THR A 376 38.93 -5.29 1.50
C THR A 376 40.37 -4.79 1.53
N GLU A 377 40.67 -3.77 2.32
CA GLU A 377 42.03 -3.23 2.51
C GLU A 377 42.97 -4.25 3.19
N ASN A 378 42.51 -4.88 4.27
CA ASN A 378 43.28 -5.90 4.98
C ASN A 378 43.53 -7.14 4.10
N GLY A 379 42.55 -7.55 3.29
CA GLY A 379 42.70 -8.65 2.34
C GLY A 379 43.73 -8.39 1.24
N LYS A 380 43.87 -7.14 0.77
CA LYS A 380 44.90 -6.74 -0.22
C LYS A 380 46.31 -6.65 0.36
N THR A 381 46.45 -6.53 1.68
CA THR A 381 47.77 -6.41 2.33
C THR A 381 48.38 -7.78 2.64
N MET A 382 47.58 -8.86 2.55
CA MET A 382 48.01 -10.25 2.75
C MET A 382 48.18 -11.05 1.44
N SER A 383 47.90 -10.45 0.28
CA SER A 383 48.17 -10.97 -1.07
C SER A 383 49.38 -10.29 -1.67
#